data_AF-A0A4V1TZ72-F1
#
_entry.id   AF-A0A4V1TZ72-F1
#
_cell.length_a   1.000
_cell.length_b   1.000
_cell.length_c   1.000
_cell.angle_alpha   90.00
_cell.angle_beta   90.00
_cell.angle_gamma   90.00
#
_symmetry.space_group_name_H-M   'P 1'
#
loop_
_entity.id
_entity.type
_entity.pdbx_description
1 polymer ?
#
loop_
_entity_poly.entity_id
_entity_poly.type
_entity_poly.pdbx_seq_one_letter_code
_entity_poly.pdbx_strand_id
1 'polypeptide(L)'
;FGHSMGGHGALTLALRHPGRFKTLSAFAPICAPSRCPWGEKAFTGYLGPDRNAWKRHDATELMAQQAAPPYPGGILIDQGMADQFLAEQLHPHLFEAACQAVGQPLTLRRQAGYDHGYYFVSTFMQDHLRFHAQGLA
;
A
#
# COMPACT_ATOMS: atom_id res chain seq x y z
N PHE A 1 -8.82 -4.40 1.47
CA PHE A 1 -7.44 -4.51 2.00
C PHE A 1 -6.72 -5.66 1.33
N GLY A 2 -5.43 -5.86 1.62
CA GLY A 2 -4.67 -7.00 1.14
C GLY A 2 -3.28 -7.09 1.79
N HIS A 3 -2.56 -8.17 1.50
CA HIS A 3 -1.20 -8.44 2.00
C HIS A 3 -0.18 -8.45 0.86
N SER A 4 0.99 -7.82 1.02
CA SER A 4 2.09 -7.86 0.04
C SER A 4 1.67 -7.40 -1.35
N MET A 5 1.78 -8.24 -2.38
CA MET A 5 1.21 -7.98 -3.73
C MET A 5 -0.31 -7.71 -3.68
N GLY A 6 -1.06 -8.36 -2.80
CA GLY A 6 -2.47 -8.04 -2.56
C GLY A 6 -2.66 -6.70 -1.88
N GLY A 7 -1.72 -6.26 -1.02
CA GLY A 7 -1.71 -4.94 -0.42
C GLY A 7 -1.47 -3.85 -1.46
N HIS A 8 -0.52 -4.10 -2.37
CA HIS A 8 -0.31 -3.32 -3.58
C HIS A 8 -1.60 -3.19 -4.42
N GLY A 9 -2.27 -4.32 -4.70
CA GLY A 9 -3.53 -4.33 -5.44
C GLY A 9 -4.63 -3.52 -4.74
N ALA A 10 -4.73 -3.63 -3.42
CA ALA A 10 -5.69 -2.85 -2.64
C ALA A 10 -5.45 -1.34 -2.77
N LEU A 11 -4.20 -0.88 -2.61
CA LEU A 11 -3.83 0.54 -2.73
C LEU A 11 -4.07 1.07 -4.15
N THR A 12 -3.63 0.34 -5.18
CA THR A 12 -3.75 0.80 -6.57
C THR A 12 -5.19 0.82 -7.07
N LEU A 13 -5.99 -0.21 -6.77
CA LEU A 13 -7.40 -0.25 -7.16
C LEU A 13 -8.20 0.88 -6.50
N ALA A 14 -7.94 1.13 -5.22
CA ALA A 14 -8.54 2.21 -4.46
C ALA A 14 -8.26 3.59 -5.09
N LEU A 15 -6.99 3.87 -5.42
CA LEU A 15 -6.57 5.16 -6.00
C LEU A 15 -7.03 5.36 -7.44
N ARG A 16 -7.22 4.28 -8.21
CA ARG A 16 -7.68 4.35 -9.61
C ARG A 16 -9.19 4.38 -9.77
N HIS A 17 -9.93 4.01 -8.72
CA HIS A 17 -11.39 3.93 -8.75
C HIS A 17 -11.98 4.76 -7.60
N PRO A 18 -11.82 6.09 -7.63
CA PRO A 18 -12.33 6.96 -6.58
C PRO A 18 -13.85 6.78 -6.40
N GLY A 19 -14.29 6.78 -5.14
CA GLY A 19 -15.69 6.57 -4.77
C GLY A 19 -16.16 5.11 -4.74
N ARG A 20 -15.38 4.15 -5.25
CA ARG A 20 -15.78 2.72 -5.25
C ARG A 20 -15.54 2.00 -3.92
N PHE A 21 -14.57 2.46 -3.13
CA PHE A 21 -14.21 1.87 -1.85
C PHE A 21 -14.27 2.93 -0.75
N LYS A 22 -15.05 2.67 0.32
CA LYS A 22 -15.19 3.61 1.45
C LYS A 22 -13.95 3.71 2.34
N THR A 23 -13.20 2.62 2.48
CA THR A 23 -12.05 2.51 3.38
C THR A 23 -10.90 1.72 2.74
N LEU A 24 -9.67 2.01 3.13
CA LEU A 24 -8.46 1.42 2.55
C LEU A 24 -7.45 1.04 3.63
N SER A 25 -7.00 -0.21 3.61
CA SER A 25 -5.89 -0.67 4.45
C SER A 25 -5.05 -1.75 3.77
N ALA A 26 -3.83 -2.00 4.27
CA ALA A 26 -2.96 -3.06 3.77
C ALA A 26 -1.96 -3.59 4.83
N PHE A 27 -1.53 -4.84 4.66
CA PHE A 27 -0.44 -5.46 5.42
C PHE A 27 0.79 -5.58 4.53
N ALA A 28 1.94 -5.10 5.00
CA ALA A 28 3.24 -5.19 4.32
C ALA A 28 3.16 -4.97 2.79
N PRO A 29 2.51 -3.89 2.29
CA PRO A 29 2.24 -3.72 0.88
C PRO A 29 3.52 -3.47 0.07
N ILE A 30 3.53 -3.92 -1.20
CA ILE A 30 4.50 -3.43 -2.19
C ILE A 30 4.06 -2.02 -2.63
N CYS A 31 4.58 -1.00 -1.96
CA CYS A 31 4.15 0.39 -2.15
C CYS A 31 4.67 1.04 -3.43
N ALA A 32 5.87 0.66 -3.87
CA ALA A 32 6.54 1.24 -5.03
C ALA A 32 7.07 0.14 -5.97
N PRO A 33 6.19 -0.67 -6.59
CA PRO A 33 6.62 -1.76 -7.48
C PRO A 33 7.48 -1.29 -8.65
N SER A 34 7.33 -0.04 -9.11
CA SER A 34 8.22 0.51 -10.14
C SER A 34 9.65 0.73 -9.66
N ARG A 35 9.95 0.53 -8.38
CA ARG A 35 11.24 0.79 -7.73
C ARG A 35 11.77 -0.42 -6.94
N CYS A 36 11.25 -1.62 -7.18
CA CYS A 36 11.75 -2.84 -6.56
C CYS A 36 11.88 -4.02 -7.53
N PRO A 37 12.76 -5.00 -7.27
CA PRO A 37 13.03 -6.11 -8.19
C PRO A 37 11.79 -6.92 -8.59
N TRP A 38 10.86 -7.18 -7.66
CA TRP A 38 9.64 -7.92 -7.99
C TRP A 38 8.75 -7.16 -8.97
N GLY A 39 8.54 -5.87 -8.73
CA GLY A 39 7.71 -5.06 -9.61
C GLY A 39 8.39 -4.76 -10.94
N GLU A 40 9.71 -4.51 -10.97
CA GLU A 40 10.47 -4.35 -12.22
C GLU A 40 10.37 -5.59 -13.11
N LYS A 41 10.54 -6.80 -12.54
CA LYS A 41 10.38 -8.06 -13.27
C LYS A 41 8.95 -8.23 -13.80
N ALA A 42 7.95 -8.05 -12.94
CA ALA A 42 6.55 -8.26 -13.29
C ALA A 42 6.06 -7.23 -14.33
N PHE A 43 6.35 -5.95 -14.13
CA PHE A 43 5.92 -4.88 -15.03
C PHE A 43 6.63 -4.94 -16.36
N THR A 44 7.93 -5.27 -16.41
CA THR A 44 8.61 -5.51 -17.69
C THR A 44 7.92 -6.64 -18.47
N GLY A 45 7.55 -7.74 -17.79
CA GLY A 45 6.88 -8.88 -18.42
C GLY A 45 5.46 -8.60 -18.89
N TYR A 46 4.66 -7.87 -18.10
CA TYR A 46 3.23 -7.66 -18.39
C TYR A 46 2.92 -6.36 -19.13
N LEU A 47 3.68 -5.29 -18.87
CA LEU A 47 3.43 -3.93 -19.37
C LEU A 47 4.49 -3.47 -20.37
N GLY A 48 5.56 -4.25 -20.56
CA GLY A 48 6.70 -3.89 -21.40
C GLY A 48 7.71 -2.98 -20.69
N PRO A 49 8.79 -2.57 -21.40
CA PRO A 49 9.92 -1.85 -20.79
C PRO A 49 9.66 -0.36 -20.54
N ASP A 50 8.53 0.20 -21.00
CA ASP A 50 8.22 1.61 -20.77
C ASP A 50 7.80 1.86 -19.32
N ARG A 51 8.73 2.41 -18.51
CA ARG A 51 8.48 2.74 -17.10
C ARG A 51 7.40 3.80 -16.91
N ASN A 52 7.07 4.61 -17.91
CA ASN A 52 5.95 5.55 -17.78
C ASN A 52 4.61 4.84 -17.72
N ALA A 53 4.45 3.73 -18.45
CA ALA A 53 3.24 2.90 -18.37
C ALA A 53 3.03 2.31 -16.96
N TRP A 54 4.13 2.03 -16.25
CA TRP A 54 4.10 1.41 -14.92
C TRP A 54 3.51 2.34 -13.84
N LYS A 55 3.62 3.67 -14.01
CA LYS A 55 3.10 4.66 -13.04
C LYS A 55 1.61 4.48 -12.78
N ARG A 56 0.84 4.00 -13.76
CA ARG A 56 -0.60 3.70 -13.62
C ARG A 56 -0.89 2.48 -12.76
N HIS A 57 0.16 1.75 -12.36
CA HIS A 57 0.11 0.53 -11.57
C HIS A 57 1.04 0.62 -10.36
N ASP A 58 1.45 1.80 -9.93
CA ASP A 58 2.31 1.99 -8.76
C ASP A 58 1.58 2.84 -7.72
N ALA A 59 1.40 2.32 -6.49
CA ALA A 59 0.61 2.99 -5.48
C ALA A 59 1.22 4.33 -5.03
N THR A 60 2.55 4.42 -5.00
CA THR A 60 3.27 5.64 -4.63
C THR A 60 3.12 6.70 -5.73
N GLU A 61 3.30 6.31 -6.99
CA GLU A 61 3.10 7.20 -8.14
C GLU A 61 1.64 7.68 -8.25
N LEU A 62 0.68 6.78 -8.02
CA LEU A 62 -0.75 7.12 -8.03
C LEU A 62 -1.14 8.06 -6.89
N MET A 63 -0.57 7.90 -5.70
CA MET A 63 -0.81 8.81 -4.58
C MET A 63 -0.22 10.19 -4.88
N ALA A 64 1.01 10.26 -5.40
CA ALA A 64 1.68 11.52 -5.72
C ALA A 64 0.96 12.36 -6.80
N GLN A 65 0.10 11.73 -7.61
CA GLN A 65 -0.69 12.40 -8.66
C GLN A 65 -2.04 12.92 -8.16
N GLN A 66 -2.41 12.67 -6.90
CA GLN A 66 -3.68 13.15 -6.35
C GLN A 66 -3.63 14.66 -6.07
N ALA A 67 -4.69 15.38 -6.46
CA ALA A 67 -4.80 16.82 -6.22
C ALA A 67 -5.23 17.16 -4.78
N ALA A 68 -5.83 16.20 -4.07
CA ALA A 68 -6.31 16.31 -2.70
C ALA A 68 -6.34 14.92 -2.04
N PRO A 69 -6.43 14.81 -0.71
CA PRO A 69 -6.53 13.54 0.01
C PRO A 69 -7.69 12.65 -0.49
N PRO A 70 -7.44 11.53 -1.20
CA PRO A 70 -8.52 10.68 -1.70
C PRO A 70 -9.28 9.91 -0.60
N TYR A 71 -8.65 9.70 0.56
CA TYR A 71 -9.19 8.96 1.70
C TYR A 71 -9.16 9.82 2.97
N PRO A 72 -10.08 10.79 3.14
CA PRO A 72 -10.05 11.71 4.29
C PRO A 72 -10.22 10.98 5.65
N GLY A 73 -10.87 9.82 5.67
CA GLY A 73 -10.96 8.95 6.85
C GLY A 73 -9.67 8.20 7.20
N GLY A 74 -8.61 8.40 6.40
CA GLY A 74 -7.30 7.81 6.57
C GLY A 74 -7.10 6.47 5.85
N ILE A 75 -5.84 6.12 5.69
CA ILE A 75 -5.37 4.82 5.22
C ILE A 75 -4.66 4.13 6.38
N LEU A 76 -4.93 2.85 6.62
CA LEU A 76 -4.23 2.05 7.62
C LEU A 76 -3.23 1.10 6.96
N ILE A 77 -1.96 1.16 7.33
CA ILE A 77 -0.95 0.19 6.91
C ILE A 77 -0.25 -0.37 8.14
N ASP A 78 -0.17 -1.69 8.22
CA ASP A 78 0.70 -2.38 9.16
C ASP A 78 1.91 -2.94 8.42
N GLN A 79 3.10 -2.74 9.00
CA GLN A 79 4.37 -3.25 8.46
C GLN A 79 5.16 -3.93 9.58
N GLY A 80 5.48 -5.21 9.40
CA GLY A 80 6.46 -5.90 10.23
C GLY A 80 7.87 -5.32 10.05
N MET A 81 8.58 -5.02 11.13
CA MET A 81 9.93 -4.45 11.09
C MET A 81 11.03 -5.51 11.00
N ALA A 82 10.71 -6.79 11.23
CA ALA A 82 11.58 -7.93 10.97
C ALA A 82 11.27 -8.61 9.63
N ASP A 83 10.47 -7.96 8.78
CA ASP A 83 10.11 -8.43 7.44
C ASP A 83 11.34 -8.39 6.52
N GLN A 84 11.78 -9.57 6.07
CA GLN A 84 12.94 -9.69 5.18
C GLN A 84 12.81 -8.95 3.83
N PHE A 85 11.59 -8.58 3.41
CA PHE A 85 11.34 -7.89 2.15
C PHE A 85 11.22 -6.37 2.30
N LEU A 86 11.23 -5.86 3.54
CA LEU A 86 10.94 -4.45 3.86
C LEU A 86 11.75 -3.46 3.02
N ALA A 87 13.08 -3.64 3.02
CA ALA A 87 14.02 -2.71 2.41
C ALA A 87 14.12 -2.87 0.90
N GLU A 88 13.96 -4.09 0.37
CA GLU A 88 14.21 -4.40 -1.04
C GLU A 88 12.93 -4.36 -1.89
N GLN A 89 11.77 -4.69 -1.31
CA GLN A 89 10.53 -4.88 -2.08
C GLN A 89 9.40 -3.94 -1.66
N LEU A 90 9.22 -3.70 -0.36
CA LEU A 90 7.98 -3.12 0.14
C LEU A 90 7.98 -1.60 0.11
N HIS A 91 9.07 -0.98 0.54
CA HIS A 91 9.28 0.47 0.56
C HIS A 91 8.09 1.31 1.09
N PRO A 92 7.53 1.02 2.28
CA PRO A 92 6.38 1.75 2.81
C PRO A 92 6.68 3.24 3.08
N HIS A 93 7.95 3.60 3.30
CA HIS A 93 8.41 4.98 3.47
C HIS A 93 8.18 5.85 2.22
N LEU A 94 8.18 5.27 1.02
CA LEU A 94 7.92 6.02 -0.21
C LEU A 94 6.45 6.42 -0.32
N PHE A 95 5.55 5.51 0.04
CA PHE A 95 4.12 5.79 0.09
C PHE A 95 3.78 6.78 1.20
N GLU A 96 4.43 6.68 2.36
CA GLU A 96 4.31 7.65 3.45
C GLU A 96 4.67 9.07 3.00
N ALA A 97 5.81 9.23 2.29
CA ALA A 97 6.21 10.52 1.74
C ALA A 97 5.20 11.05 0.70
N ALA A 98 4.66 10.18 -0.18
CA ALA A 98 3.63 10.57 -1.14
C ALA A 98 2.32 11.00 -0.46
N CYS A 99 1.90 10.29 0.59
CA CYS A 99 0.75 10.69 1.40
C CYS A 99 0.97 12.06 2.06
N GLN A 100 2.14 12.28 2.65
CA GLN A 100 2.48 13.57 3.28
C GLN A 100 2.43 14.73 2.27
N ALA A 101 2.96 14.54 1.06
CA ALA A 101 2.98 15.56 0.02
C ALA A 101 1.57 16.01 -0.42
N VAL A 102 0.59 15.10 -0.40
CA VAL A 102 -0.82 15.38 -0.75
C VAL A 102 -1.66 15.76 0.49
N GLY A 103 -1.11 15.62 1.69
CA GLY A 103 -1.87 15.78 2.94
C GLY A 103 -2.84 14.64 3.22
N GLN A 104 -2.63 13.47 2.60
CA GLN A 104 -3.43 12.26 2.83
C GLN A 104 -3.16 11.69 4.23
N PRO A 105 -4.16 11.57 5.11
CA PRO A 105 -3.96 10.95 6.42
C PRO A 105 -3.55 9.48 6.26
N LEU A 106 -2.42 9.12 6.85
CA LEU A 106 -1.87 7.77 6.83
C LEU A 106 -1.50 7.35 8.26
N THR A 107 -2.08 6.24 8.70
CA THR A 107 -1.66 5.54 9.91
C THR A 107 -0.78 4.37 9.48
N LEU A 108 0.54 4.58 9.47
CA LEU A 108 1.53 3.54 9.16
C LEU A 108 2.13 3.00 10.46
N ARG A 109 1.65 1.84 10.90
CA ARG A 109 2.10 1.18 12.13
C ARG A 109 3.31 0.29 11.85
N ARG A 110 4.38 0.51 12.60
CA ARG A 110 5.65 -0.24 12.52
C ARG A 110 5.69 -1.28 13.64
N GLN A 111 5.48 -2.54 13.28
CA GLN A 111 5.34 -3.64 14.24
C GLN A 111 6.69 -4.32 14.48
N ALA A 112 7.33 -3.97 15.60
CA ALA A 112 8.63 -4.51 15.98
C ALA A 112 8.60 -6.04 16.15
N GLY A 113 9.58 -6.74 15.59
CA GLY A 113 9.71 -8.20 15.70
C GLY A 113 8.78 -9.03 14.80
N TYR A 114 7.82 -8.41 14.12
CA TYR A 114 6.93 -9.10 13.19
C TYR A 114 7.54 -9.20 11.79
N ASP A 115 7.32 -10.35 11.16
CA ASP A 115 7.80 -10.71 9.83
C ASP A 115 6.74 -10.48 8.73
N HIS A 116 6.92 -11.11 7.57
CA HIS A 116 5.98 -11.08 6.43
C HIS A 116 4.86 -12.14 6.50
N GLY A 117 4.88 -12.99 7.53
CA GLY A 117 4.05 -14.19 7.57
C GLY A 117 2.60 -13.92 7.96
N TYR A 118 1.77 -14.96 7.86
CA TYR A 118 0.39 -14.88 8.34
C TYR A 118 0.28 -14.81 9.87
N TYR A 119 1.34 -15.11 10.63
CA TYR A 119 1.39 -14.79 12.06
C TYR A 119 1.26 -13.28 12.28
N PHE A 120 2.08 -12.48 11.60
CA PHE A 120 1.93 -11.02 11.58
C PHE A 120 0.53 -10.56 11.14
N VAL A 121 0.04 -11.07 9.99
CA VAL A 121 -1.29 -10.67 9.48
C VAL A 121 -2.41 -11.01 10.48
N SER A 122 -2.41 -12.22 11.04
CA SER A 122 -3.46 -12.67 11.96
C SER A 122 -3.44 -11.91 13.29
N THR A 123 -2.27 -11.53 13.81
CA THR A 123 -2.15 -10.69 15.02
C THR A 123 -2.91 -9.37 14.89
N PHE A 124 -2.82 -8.70 13.73
CA PHE A 124 -3.38 -7.36 13.53
C PHE A 124 -4.66 -7.35 12.68
N MET A 125 -5.15 -8.52 12.24
CA MET A 125 -6.37 -8.63 11.41
C MET A 125 -7.59 -7.97 12.06
N GLN A 126 -7.78 -8.18 13.36
CA GLN A 126 -8.92 -7.61 14.09
C GLN A 126 -8.96 -6.09 14.01
N ASP A 127 -7.81 -5.42 14.05
CA ASP A 127 -7.73 -3.96 13.96
C ASP A 127 -8.17 -3.47 12.57
N HIS A 128 -7.71 -4.13 11.52
CA HIS A 128 -8.11 -3.81 10.15
C HIS A 128 -9.61 -4.03 9.93
N LEU A 129 -10.17 -5.12 10.46
CA LEU A 129 -11.62 -5.37 10.40
C LEU A 129 -12.41 -4.28 11.12
N ARG A 130 -11.97 -3.83 12.30
CA ARG A 130 -12.61 -2.73 13.04
C ARG A 130 -12.50 -1.40 12.29
N PHE A 131 -11.31 -1.09 11.76
CA PHE A 131 -11.10 0.09 10.92
C PHE A 131 -12.05 0.12 9.72
N HIS A 132 -12.20 -1.01 9.02
CA HIS A 132 -13.14 -1.11 7.91
C HIS A 132 -14.60 -1.02 8.37
N ALA A 133 -14.98 -1.70 9.44
CA ALA A 133 -16.34 -1.67 9.97
C ALA A 133 -16.78 -0.24 10.34
N GLN A 134 -15.89 0.53 10.98
CA GLN A 134 -16.15 1.93 11.36
C GLN A 134 -16.41 2.83 10.16
N GLY A 135 -15.64 2.69 9.07
CA GLY A 135 -15.85 3.51 7.87
C GLY A 135 -16.86 2.94 6.86
N LEU A 136 -17.41 1.75 7.11
CA LEU A 136 -18.50 1.18 6.31
C LEU A 136 -19.89 1.52 6.86
N ALA A 137 -19.98 1.74 8.18
CA ALA A 137 -21.18 2.11 8.91
C ALA A 137 -21.85 3.39 8.38
#